data_AF-A0A7C5NBT6-F1
#
_entry.id   AF-A0A7C5NBT6-F1
#
_cell.length_a   1.000
_cell.length_b   1.000
_cell.length_c   1.000
_cell.angle_alpha   90.00
_cell.angle_beta   90.00
_cell.angle_gamma   90.00
#
_symmetry.space_group_name_H-M   'P 1'
#
loop_
_entity.id
_entity.type
_entity.pdbx_description
1 polymer ?
#
loop_
_entity_poly.entity_id
_entity_poly.type
_entity_poly.pdbx_seq_one_letter_code
_entity_poly.pdbx_strand_id
1 'polypeptide(L)'
;MKIFKYKLLFFVLFLGFLSCSKDSSSSPIDNSGNGNGNPSGNADLWSIPFEEVRDGGPGKDGIPSVDNPQFTSIENINYLKEDDLIIGYRIGGELRGYPHPILDWHEIVNDSNGTQNTTITYCPLTGTGIAWNREFNGKVTTFGVSGLLYNSNLIPYDRATDSNWSQMLLKGVNGQMINTKVKTSSVFETTWATWKKM
;
A
#
# COMPACT_ATOMS: atom_id res chain seq x y z
N MET A 1 -19.73 -63.75 -15.72
CA MET A 1 -19.63 -64.67 -14.56
C MET A 1 -18.27 -65.33 -14.55
N LYS A 2 -17.37 -64.91 -13.64
CA LYS A 2 -16.37 -65.72 -12.91
C LYS A 2 -15.31 -64.80 -12.30
N ILE A 3 -15.50 -64.55 -11.02
CA ILE A 3 -14.53 -64.05 -10.05
C ILE A 3 -13.61 -65.22 -9.72
N PHE A 4 -12.28 -65.04 -9.75
CA PHE A 4 -11.36 -65.95 -9.06
C PHE A 4 -10.22 -65.18 -8.38
N LYS A 5 -10.03 -65.55 -7.12
CA LYS A 5 -9.18 -64.96 -6.08
C LYS A 5 -7.78 -65.58 -6.12
N TYR A 6 -6.72 -64.80 -5.93
CA TYR A 6 -5.43 -65.24 -5.37
C TYR A 6 -4.80 -64.05 -4.63
N LYS A 7 -4.88 -63.99 -3.30
CA LYS A 7 -3.86 -64.40 -2.31
C LYS A 7 -2.49 -63.71 -2.47
N LEU A 8 -2.35 -62.60 -1.73
CA LEU A 8 -1.32 -62.31 -0.73
C LEU A 8 0.11 -62.83 -0.99
N LEU A 9 1.04 -61.92 -1.28
CA LEU A 9 2.42 -62.02 -0.83
C LEU A 9 2.95 -60.63 -0.43
N PHE A 10 3.25 -60.48 0.85
CA PHE A 10 3.91 -59.34 1.46
C PHE A 10 5.40 -59.39 1.10
N PHE A 11 5.97 -58.32 0.54
CA PHE A 11 7.42 -58.12 0.55
C PHE A 11 7.73 -56.66 0.84
N VAL A 12 8.05 -56.40 2.10
CA VAL A 12 8.65 -55.15 2.58
C VAL A 12 10.12 -55.20 2.17
N LEU A 13 10.57 -54.24 1.35
CA LEU A 13 11.99 -53.97 1.18
C LEU A 13 12.26 -52.51 1.57
N PHE A 14 12.75 -52.35 2.79
CA PHE A 14 13.30 -51.13 3.34
C PHE A 14 14.75 -51.02 2.85
N LEU A 15 15.06 -50.02 2.03
CA LEU A 15 16.45 -49.61 1.78
C LEU A 15 16.49 -48.09 1.73
N GLY A 16 16.93 -47.50 2.85
CA GLY A 16 17.34 -46.12 2.91
C GLY A 16 18.71 -45.94 2.28
N PHE A 17 18.85 -44.90 1.47
CA PHE A 17 20.12 -44.24 1.26
C PHE A 17 19.91 -42.74 1.43
N LEU A 18 20.43 -42.22 2.54
CA LEU A 18 20.86 -40.83 2.62
C LEU A 18 22.00 -40.63 1.62
N SER A 19 21.89 -39.63 0.75
CA SER A 19 23.05 -39.01 0.13
C SER A 19 22.79 -37.53 -0.09
N CYS A 20 23.45 -36.71 0.73
CA CYS A 20 23.70 -35.31 0.48
C CYS A 20 24.91 -35.18 -0.43
N SER A 21 24.78 -34.43 -1.53
CA SER A 21 25.91 -33.73 -2.12
C SER A 21 25.52 -32.28 -2.34
N LYS A 22 26.25 -31.39 -1.65
CA LYS A 22 26.40 -29.98 -2.01
C LYS A 22 27.30 -29.93 -3.23
N ASP A 23 26.88 -29.25 -4.28
CA ASP A 23 27.81 -28.71 -5.27
C ASP A 23 27.53 -27.23 -5.47
N SER A 24 28.55 -26.45 -5.12
CA SER A 24 28.70 -25.03 -5.38
C SER A 24 29.43 -24.86 -6.70
N SER A 25 28.73 -24.40 -7.73
CA SER A 25 29.36 -23.91 -8.96
C SER A 25 28.88 -22.50 -9.26
N SER A 26 29.74 -21.53 -8.94
CA SER A 26 29.67 -20.15 -9.38
C SER A 26 29.67 -20.09 -10.92
N SER A 27 28.66 -19.45 -11.50
CA SER A 27 28.65 -19.05 -12.91
C SER A 27 28.55 -17.52 -13.01
N PRO A 28 29.08 -16.91 -14.08
CA PRO A 28 29.44 -15.50 -14.12
C PRO A 28 28.21 -14.59 -14.28
N ILE A 29 28.36 -13.37 -13.77
CA ILE A 29 27.42 -12.26 -13.94
C ILE A 29 27.36 -11.90 -15.43
N ASP A 30 26.22 -12.17 -16.06
CA ASP A 30 25.83 -11.58 -17.32
C ASP A 30 24.93 -10.36 -17.02
N ASN A 31 25.37 -9.19 -17.50
CA ASN A 31 24.65 -7.94 -17.37
C ASN A 31 23.66 -7.84 -18.54
N SER A 32 22.41 -8.23 -18.31
CA SER A 32 21.31 -7.94 -19.21
C SER A 32 20.04 -7.72 -18.40
N GLY A 33 19.50 -6.51 -18.47
CA GLY A 33 18.30 -6.10 -17.75
C GLY A 33 17.09 -6.90 -18.18
N ASN A 34 16.32 -7.37 -17.20
CA ASN A 34 14.92 -7.70 -17.41
C ASN A 34 14.16 -7.48 -16.08
N GLY A 35 13.22 -6.55 -16.10
CA GLY A 35 12.42 -6.19 -14.93
C GLY A 35 11.49 -7.34 -14.53
N ASN A 36 11.76 -7.91 -13.36
CA ASN A 36 10.80 -8.74 -12.64
C ASN A 36 10.59 -8.09 -11.26
N GLY A 37 9.45 -7.44 -11.11
CA GLY A 37 9.03 -6.60 -9.97
C GLY A 37 8.73 -7.40 -8.70
N ASN A 38 9.72 -8.13 -8.20
CA ASN A 38 9.70 -8.59 -6.83
C ASN A 38 10.54 -7.62 -6.00
N PRO A 39 9.99 -6.97 -4.96
CA PRO A 39 10.81 -6.17 -4.08
C PRO A 39 11.94 -7.05 -3.56
N SER A 40 13.18 -6.59 -3.71
CA SER A 40 14.35 -7.29 -3.18
C SER A 40 14.50 -6.92 -1.70
N GLY A 41 14.10 -7.81 -0.80
CA GLY A 41 14.09 -7.57 0.65
C GLY A 41 14.10 -8.85 1.48
N ASN A 42 14.52 -8.74 2.75
CA ASN A 42 14.50 -9.85 3.70
C ASN A 42 13.09 -10.01 4.28
N ALA A 43 12.49 -11.20 4.12
CA ALA A 43 11.14 -11.52 4.60
C ALA A 43 10.96 -11.29 6.12
N ASP A 44 12.01 -11.49 6.92
CA ASP A 44 11.98 -11.29 8.37
C ASP A 44 11.74 -9.83 8.80
N LEU A 45 11.81 -8.88 7.87
CA LEU A 45 11.62 -7.45 8.12
C LEU A 45 10.17 -6.98 7.90
N TRP A 46 9.25 -7.86 7.49
CA TRP A 46 7.86 -7.52 7.20
C TRP A 46 6.92 -8.22 8.20
N SER A 47 5.93 -7.48 8.69
CA SER A 47 4.86 -8.03 9.55
C SER A 47 3.64 -8.55 8.77
N ILE A 48 3.78 -8.63 7.45
CA ILE A 48 2.86 -9.20 6.47
C ILE A 48 3.66 -10.15 5.56
N PRO A 49 3.04 -11.14 4.88
CA PRO A 49 3.74 -12.04 3.98
C PRO A 49 4.48 -11.26 2.89
N PHE A 50 5.82 -11.28 2.92
CA PHE A 50 6.64 -10.48 2.02
C PHE A 50 6.47 -10.92 0.55
N GLU A 51 6.28 -12.22 0.35
CA GLU A 51 5.99 -12.84 -0.92
C GLU A 51 4.64 -12.40 -1.53
N GLU A 52 3.79 -11.70 -0.79
CA GLU A 52 2.55 -11.09 -1.27
C GLU A 52 2.68 -9.57 -1.50
N VAL A 53 3.80 -8.96 -1.12
CA VAL A 53 4.12 -7.58 -1.45
C VAL A 53 4.55 -7.52 -2.91
N ARG A 54 3.86 -6.70 -3.71
CA ARG A 54 4.08 -6.57 -5.15
C ARG A 54 4.59 -5.18 -5.49
N ASP A 55 5.44 -5.10 -6.50
CA ASP A 55 5.76 -3.84 -7.16
C ASP A 55 4.60 -3.46 -8.09
N GLY A 56 4.03 -2.27 -7.87
CA GLY A 56 2.99 -1.69 -8.71
C GLY A 56 3.53 -1.06 -10.00
N GLY A 57 4.85 -0.85 -10.11
CA GLY A 57 5.51 -0.34 -11.31
C GLY A 57 6.07 1.09 -11.24
N PRO A 58 5.43 2.08 -10.58
CA PRO A 58 5.96 3.44 -10.50
C PRO A 58 7.31 3.53 -9.77
N GLY A 59 7.58 2.59 -8.87
CA GLY A 59 8.66 2.72 -7.89
C GLY A 59 8.39 3.80 -6.85
N LYS A 60 9.35 3.99 -5.95
CA LYS A 60 9.25 4.94 -4.84
C LYS A 60 9.23 6.39 -5.35
N ASP A 61 8.20 7.14 -4.95
CA ASP A 61 7.86 8.49 -5.41
C ASP A 61 7.72 8.62 -6.94
N GLY A 62 7.53 7.51 -7.68
CA GLY A 62 7.20 7.58 -9.10
C GLY A 62 5.83 8.22 -9.37
N ILE A 63 4.97 8.19 -8.36
CA ILE A 63 3.75 9.00 -8.25
C ILE A 63 4.02 10.08 -7.18
N PRO A 64 4.09 11.37 -7.54
CA PRO A 64 4.41 12.42 -6.59
C PRO A 64 3.22 12.68 -5.67
N SER A 65 3.42 12.61 -4.35
CA SER A 65 2.41 13.06 -3.37
C SER A 65 2.19 14.58 -3.45
N VAL A 66 0.99 15.05 -3.08
CA VAL A 66 0.75 16.48 -2.87
C VAL A 66 1.19 16.86 -1.46
N ASP A 67 2.23 17.68 -1.35
CA ASP A 67 2.68 18.25 -0.09
C ASP A 67 2.21 19.71 0.01
N ASN A 68 1.65 20.10 1.16
CA ASN A 68 1.09 21.44 1.39
C ASN A 68 0.03 21.84 0.34
N PRO A 69 -1.08 21.10 0.24
CA PRO A 69 -2.12 21.33 -0.75
C PRO A 69 -2.66 22.77 -0.67
N GLN A 70 -2.97 23.33 -1.83
CA GLN A 70 -3.61 24.63 -1.94
C GLN A 70 -5.10 24.42 -2.21
N PHE A 71 -5.94 25.14 -1.48
CA PHE A 71 -7.39 25.07 -1.61
C PHE A 71 -7.92 26.36 -2.22
N THR A 72 -9.01 26.23 -2.99
CA THR A 72 -9.75 27.36 -3.56
C THR A 72 -11.24 27.16 -3.33
N SER A 73 -12.01 28.25 -3.48
CA SER A 73 -13.46 28.20 -3.36
C SER A 73 -14.09 27.46 -4.54
N ILE A 74 -15.32 26.94 -4.32
CA ILE A 74 -16.01 26.09 -5.29
C ILE A 74 -16.26 26.79 -6.63
N GLU A 75 -16.39 28.13 -6.63
CA GLU A 75 -16.66 28.95 -7.82
C GLU A 75 -15.45 29.02 -8.76
N ASN A 76 -14.24 28.75 -8.25
CA ASN A 76 -13.00 28.77 -9.04
C ASN A 76 -12.65 27.39 -9.62
N ILE A 77 -13.45 26.35 -9.34
CA ILE A 77 -13.20 24.98 -9.81
C ILE A 77 -14.01 24.73 -11.08
N ASN A 78 -13.32 24.55 -12.21
CA ASN A 78 -13.93 24.38 -13.53
C ASN A 78 -13.55 23.08 -14.26
N TYR A 79 -12.76 22.20 -13.63
CA TYR A 79 -12.30 20.95 -14.23
C TYR A 79 -13.13 19.72 -13.79
N LEU A 80 -13.94 19.85 -12.73
CA LEU A 80 -14.77 18.77 -12.21
C LEU A 80 -16.12 18.71 -12.90
N LYS A 81 -16.54 17.50 -13.25
CA LYS A 81 -17.89 17.15 -13.69
C LYS A 81 -18.80 16.94 -12.48
N GLU A 82 -20.10 17.05 -12.69
CA GLU A 82 -21.11 16.94 -11.62
C GLU A 82 -21.08 15.57 -10.90
N ASP A 83 -20.73 14.52 -11.62
CA ASP A 83 -20.64 13.13 -11.16
C ASP A 83 -19.25 12.74 -10.63
N ASP A 84 -18.23 13.60 -10.75
CA ASP A 84 -16.92 13.33 -10.19
C ASP A 84 -17.02 13.18 -8.67
N LEU A 85 -16.32 12.18 -8.13
CA LEU A 85 -16.32 11.88 -6.71
C LEU A 85 -15.31 12.75 -5.95
N ILE A 86 -15.66 13.08 -4.72
CA ILE A 86 -14.86 13.88 -3.81
C ILE A 86 -14.86 13.23 -2.44
N ILE A 87 -13.67 13.05 -1.90
CA ILE A 87 -13.50 12.72 -0.49
C ILE A 87 -13.63 14.01 0.31
N GLY A 88 -14.61 14.05 1.20
CA GLY A 88 -14.81 15.09 2.19
C GLY A 88 -14.15 14.74 3.52
N TYR A 89 -13.42 15.71 4.07
CA TYR A 89 -12.85 15.60 5.41
C TYR A 89 -12.96 16.92 6.16
N ARG A 90 -13.40 16.84 7.43
CA ARG A 90 -13.46 17.99 8.32
C ARG A 90 -12.19 18.05 9.17
N ILE A 91 -11.37 19.07 8.95
CA ILE A 91 -10.13 19.32 9.69
C ILE A 91 -10.31 20.58 10.55
N GLY A 92 -10.41 20.40 11.86
CA GLY A 92 -10.87 21.45 12.78
C GLY A 92 -12.29 21.94 12.41
N GLY A 93 -12.41 23.23 12.10
CA GLY A 93 -13.68 23.86 11.67
C GLY A 93 -13.92 23.84 10.16
N GLU A 94 -12.92 23.48 9.36
CA GLU A 94 -12.96 23.57 7.90
C GLU A 94 -13.41 22.26 7.27
N LEU A 95 -14.30 22.35 6.27
CA LEU A 95 -14.64 21.23 5.42
C LEU A 95 -13.80 21.31 4.14
N ARG A 96 -12.92 20.32 3.92
CA ARG A 96 -12.02 20.25 2.76
C ARG A 96 -12.41 19.08 1.86
N GLY A 97 -12.39 19.33 0.56
CA GLY A 97 -12.69 18.35 -0.48
C GLY A 97 -11.41 17.95 -1.21
N TYR A 98 -11.24 16.66 -1.42
CA TYR A 98 -10.13 16.05 -2.14
C TYR A 98 -10.71 15.28 -3.34
N PRO A 99 -10.74 15.89 -4.53
CA PRO A 99 -11.39 15.28 -5.69
C PRO A 99 -10.65 14.05 -6.18
N HIS A 100 -11.39 13.01 -6.58
CA HIS A 100 -10.82 11.79 -7.15
C HIS A 100 -9.89 12.07 -8.34
N PRO A 101 -10.22 12.98 -9.29
CA PRO A 101 -9.29 13.28 -10.38
C PRO A 101 -7.90 13.76 -9.94
N ILE A 102 -7.77 14.40 -8.77
CA ILE A 102 -6.47 14.74 -8.17
C ILE A 102 -5.87 13.51 -7.47
N LEU A 103 -6.66 12.79 -6.69
CA LEU A 103 -6.21 11.63 -5.92
C LEU A 103 -5.79 10.45 -6.80
N ASP A 104 -6.42 10.26 -7.96
CA ASP A 104 -6.04 9.26 -8.96
C ASP A 104 -4.62 9.49 -9.49
N TRP A 105 -4.17 10.75 -9.53
CA TRP A 105 -2.85 11.10 -10.04
C TRP A 105 -1.78 11.18 -8.95
N HIS A 106 -2.17 11.39 -7.69
CA HIS A 106 -1.22 11.68 -6.61
C HIS A 106 -1.24 10.67 -5.46
N GLU A 107 -2.34 9.94 -5.27
CA GLU A 107 -2.62 8.93 -4.23
C GLU A 107 -2.52 9.40 -2.77
N ILE A 108 -1.66 10.37 -2.46
CA ILE A 108 -1.33 10.84 -1.12
C ILE A 108 -1.32 12.37 -1.10
N VAL A 109 -2.01 12.94 -0.12
CA VAL A 109 -2.03 14.39 0.15
C VAL A 109 -1.64 14.64 1.60
N ASN A 110 -0.48 15.26 1.84
CA ASN A 110 -0.04 15.65 3.17
C ASN A 110 -0.54 17.05 3.51
N ASP A 111 -1.64 17.11 4.26
CA ASP A 111 -2.35 18.31 4.62
C ASP A 111 -2.08 18.76 6.09
N SER A 112 -2.36 20.03 6.36
CA SER A 112 -2.34 20.63 7.69
C SER A 112 -3.25 21.87 7.75
N ASN A 113 -3.78 22.14 8.94
CA ASN A 113 -4.37 23.44 9.28
C ASN A 113 -3.55 24.19 10.35
N GLY A 114 -2.30 23.79 10.57
CA GLY A 114 -1.41 24.33 11.61
C GLY A 114 -1.58 23.69 12.98
N THR A 115 -2.73 23.06 13.28
CA THR A 115 -2.99 22.37 14.56
C THR A 115 -3.19 20.86 14.41
N GLN A 116 -3.69 20.43 13.25
CA GLN A 116 -3.92 19.05 12.90
C GLN A 116 -3.10 18.72 11.65
N ASN A 117 -2.30 17.66 11.73
CA ASN A 117 -1.49 17.17 10.62
C ASN A 117 -2.12 15.87 10.12
N THR A 118 -2.65 15.92 8.90
CA THR A 118 -3.39 14.81 8.31
C THR A 118 -2.80 14.43 6.97
N THR A 119 -2.78 13.14 6.65
CA THR A 119 -2.50 12.64 5.32
C THR A 119 -3.78 11.99 4.78
N ILE A 120 -4.28 12.45 3.63
CA ILE A 120 -5.27 11.67 2.88
C ILE A 120 -4.49 10.62 2.08
N THR A 121 -4.86 9.36 2.26
CA THR A 121 -4.37 8.24 1.45
C THR A 121 -5.52 7.75 0.59
N TYR A 122 -5.28 7.54 -0.69
CA TYR A 122 -6.27 7.08 -1.65
C TYR A 122 -5.65 6.02 -2.57
N CYS A 123 -6.24 4.82 -2.60
CA CYS A 123 -5.86 3.77 -3.54
C CYS A 123 -6.81 3.79 -4.74
N PRO A 124 -6.36 4.16 -5.95
CA PRO A 124 -7.21 4.13 -7.14
C PRO A 124 -7.68 2.71 -7.49
N LEU A 125 -6.88 1.69 -7.14
CA LEU A 125 -7.19 0.29 -7.44
C LEU A 125 -8.33 -0.27 -6.58
N THR A 126 -8.47 0.20 -5.35
CA THR A 126 -9.51 -0.27 -4.41
C THR A 126 -10.57 0.79 -4.09
N GLY A 127 -10.45 1.98 -4.67
CA GLY A 127 -11.31 3.13 -4.38
C GLY A 127 -11.29 3.54 -2.90
N THR A 128 -10.22 3.22 -2.16
CA THR A 128 -10.21 3.37 -0.71
C THR A 128 -9.51 4.64 -0.28
N GLY A 129 -10.27 5.56 0.32
CA GLY A 129 -9.80 6.82 0.87
C GLY A 129 -9.84 6.87 2.41
N ILE A 130 -8.73 7.25 3.05
CA ILE A 130 -8.65 7.36 4.52
C ILE A 130 -7.82 8.59 4.93
N ALA A 131 -8.32 9.33 5.92
CA ALA A 131 -7.58 10.40 6.59
C ALA A 131 -6.76 9.86 7.77
N TRP A 132 -5.44 9.98 7.70
CA TRP A 132 -4.47 9.53 8.69
C TRP A 132 -3.91 10.69 9.49
N ASN A 133 -3.87 10.57 10.82
CA ASN A 133 -3.01 11.43 11.61
C ASN A 133 -1.54 11.07 11.32
N ARG A 134 -0.73 12.07 10.93
CA ARG A 134 0.69 11.89 10.57
C ARG A 134 1.67 12.33 11.65
N GLU A 135 1.21 12.41 12.90
CA GLU A 135 2.02 12.67 14.07
C GLU A 135 2.21 11.40 14.90
N PHE A 136 3.47 10.97 15.04
CA PHE A 136 3.85 9.79 15.79
C PHE A 136 4.87 10.19 16.85
N ASN A 137 4.59 9.88 18.12
CA ASN A 137 5.47 10.19 19.25
C ASN A 137 5.89 11.67 19.31
N GLY A 138 4.96 12.60 19.04
CA GLY A 138 5.22 14.05 19.04
C GLY A 138 6.03 14.55 17.84
N LYS A 139 6.28 13.72 16.83
CA LYS A 139 6.96 14.08 15.59
C LYS A 139 6.02 13.95 14.40
N VAL A 140 5.97 15.00 13.60
CA VAL A 140 5.21 15.04 12.36
C VAL A 140 6.06 14.44 11.24
N THR A 141 5.47 13.54 10.45
CA THR A 141 6.06 13.00 9.21
C THR A 141 5.23 13.39 7.99
N THR A 142 5.77 13.19 6.80
CA THR A 142 5.01 13.19 5.54
C THR A 142 5.08 11.79 4.94
N PHE A 143 4.01 11.41 4.24
CA PHE A 143 3.94 10.15 3.54
C PHE A 143 4.17 10.34 2.04
N GLY A 144 4.87 9.41 1.43
CA GLY A 144 5.03 9.31 -0.02
C GLY A 144 4.51 7.99 -0.56
N VAL A 145 4.43 7.89 -1.88
CA VAL A 145 3.99 6.67 -2.58
C VAL A 145 5.20 5.75 -2.71
N SER A 146 5.13 4.53 -2.16
CA SER A 146 6.27 3.60 -2.24
C SER A 146 6.35 2.88 -3.59
N GLY A 147 5.26 2.87 -4.35
CA GLY A 147 5.08 2.02 -5.52
C GLY A 147 4.73 0.56 -5.17
N LEU A 148 4.66 0.19 -3.88
CA LEU A 148 4.36 -1.16 -3.44
C LEU A 148 2.86 -1.36 -3.16
N LEU A 149 2.42 -2.60 -3.36
CA LEU A 149 1.06 -3.05 -3.13
C LEU A 149 1.03 -4.26 -2.19
N TYR A 150 -0.02 -4.38 -1.39
CA TYR A 150 -0.37 -5.60 -0.66
C TYR A 150 -1.88 -5.81 -0.77
N ASN A 151 -2.31 -7.00 -1.22
CA ASN A 151 -3.71 -7.28 -1.57
C ASN A 151 -4.32 -6.23 -2.53
N SER A 152 -3.53 -5.84 -3.54
CA SER A 152 -3.88 -4.81 -4.54
C SER A 152 -4.15 -3.41 -3.98
N ASN A 153 -3.80 -3.18 -2.72
CA ASN A 153 -3.97 -1.90 -2.05
C ASN A 153 -2.61 -1.24 -1.77
N LEU A 154 -2.57 0.09 -1.84
CA LEU A 154 -1.34 0.85 -1.78
C LEU A 154 -0.63 0.73 -0.41
N ILE A 155 0.70 0.76 -0.45
CA ILE A 155 1.55 0.85 0.74
C ILE A 155 2.22 2.22 0.74
N PRO A 156 1.77 3.20 1.55
CA PRO A 156 2.54 4.42 1.77
C PRO A 156 3.87 4.13 2.44
N TYR A 157 4.86 5.02 2.25
CA TYR A 157 6.04 5.07 3.12
C TYR A 157 6.12 6.41 3.84
N ASP A 158 6.70 6.46 5.04
CA ASP A 158 6.95 7.73 5.73
C ASP A 158 8.37 8.23 5.48
N ARG A 159 8.53 9.53 5.23
CA ARG A 159 9.83 10.12 4.88
C ARG A 159 10.78 10.28 6.06
N ALA A 160 10.26 10.25 7.29
CA ALA A 160 11.07 10.42 8.50
C ALA A 160 11.91 9.19 8.85
N THR A 161 11.38 7.98 8.60
CA THR A 161 12.03 6.71 8.99
C THR A 161 12.17 5.72 7.84
N ASP A 162 11.62 6.04 6.68
CA ASP A 162 11.53 5.16 5.53
C ASP A 162 10.78 3.84 5.78
N SER A 163 9.83 3.86 6.73
CA SER A 163 9.01 2.69 7.02
C SER A 163 7.84 2.61 6.05
N ASN A 164 7.45 1.38 5.70
CA ASN A 164 6.30 1.09 4.85
C ASN A 164 5.07 0.80 5.71
N TRP A 165 3.89 1.26 5.27
CA TRP A 165 2.64 1.22 6.02
C TRP A 165 1.54 0.57 5.19
N SER A 166 0.76 -0.32 5.78
CA SER A 166 -0.41 -0.88 5.09
C SER A 166 -1.61 0.04 5.27
N GLN A 167 -2.23 0.49 4.17
CA GLN A 167 -3.41 1.35 4.25
C GLN A 167 -4.55 0.66 5.01
N MET A 168 -4.84 -0.60 4.65
CA MET A 168 -5.95 -1.36 5.22
C MET A 168 -5.71 -1.88 6.64
N LEU A 169 -4.46 -2.22 6.99
CA LEU A 169 -4.15 -2.66 8.35
C LEU A 169 -3.93 -1.50 9.33
N LEU A 170 -3.88 -0.26 8.84
CA LEU A 170 -3.68 0.96 9.61
C LEU A 170 -2.44 0.88 10.53
N LYS A 171 -1.35 0.31 10.01
CA LYS A 171 -0.09 0.17 10.76
C LYS A 171 1.14 0.12 9.88
N GLY A 172 2.29 0.43 10.46
CA GLY A 172 3.60 0.17 9.87
C GLY A 172 3.79 -1.34 9.71
N VAL A 173 4.20 -1.77 8.53
CA VAL A 173 4.39 -3.18 8.19
C VAL A 173 5.83 -3.56 7.93
N ASN A 174 6.72 -2.60 7.70
CA ASN A 174 8.16 -2.80 7.52
C ASN A 174 8.92 -1.51 7.89
N GLY A 175 10.15 -1.66 8.37
CA GLY A 175 10.99 -0.54 8.82
C GLY A 175 10.87 -0.23 10.32
N GLN A 176 11.41 0.91 10.75
CA GLN A 176 11.49 1.31 12.15
C GLN A 176 10.11 1.43 12.82
N MET A 177 9.07 1.77 12.05
CA MET A 177 7.72 2.01 12.55
C MET A 177 6.84 0.75 12.53
N ILE A 178 7.41 -0.44 12.34
CA ILE A 178 6.67 -1.70 12.29
C ILE A 178 5.73 -1.89 13.50
N ASN A 179 4.51 -2.35 13.25
CA ASN A 179 3.41 -2.49 14.22
C ASN A 179 2.91 -1.20 14.89
N THR A 180 3.48 -0.04 14.56
CA THR A 180 2.93 1.25 15.01
C THR A 180 1.57 1.46 14.35
N LYS A 181 0.53 1.74 15.13
CA LYS A 181 -0.83 1.96 14.63
C LYS A 181 -1.03 3.41 14.19
N VAL A 182 -1.77 3.59 13.11
CA VAL A 182 -2.21 4.90 12.61
C VAL A 182 -3.54 5.26 13.27
N LYS A 183 -3.68 6.51 13.72
CA LYS A 183 -4.98 7.06 14.12
C LYS A 183 -5.68 7.61 12.89
N THR A 184 -6.93 7.25 12.68
CA THR A 184 -7.71 7.73 11.52
C THR A 184 -8.75 8.75 11.94
N SER A 185 -9.15 9.58 11.00
CA SER A 185 -10.37 10.40 11.11
C SER A 185 -11.40 9.95 10.09
N SER A 186 -12.68 10.15 10.39
CA SER A 186 -13.75 9.84 9.45
C SER A 186 -13.68 10.76 8.23
N VAL A 187 -13.79 10.15 7.06
CA VAL A 187 -14.02 10.83 5.79
C VAL A 187 -15.37 10.37 5.24
N PHE A 188 -15.90 11.11 4.29
CA PHE A 188 -17.07 10.69 3.51
C PHE A 188 -16.77 10.90 2.03
N GLU A 189 -17.51 10.22 1.17
CA GLU A 189 -17.40 10.36 -0.27
C GLU A 189 -18.74 10.84 -0.82
N THR A 190 -18.70 11.77 -1.77
CA THR A 190 -19.89 12.29 -2.42
C THR A 190 -19.56 12.81 -3.82
N THR A 191 -20.58 13.10 -4.62
CA THR A 191 -20.39 13.71 -5.93
C THR A 191 -20.12 15.21 -5.82
N TRP A 192 -19.44 15.79 -6.80
CA TRP A 192 -19.23 17.23 -6.89
C TRP A 192 -20.55 18.02 -6.88
N ALA A 193 -21.59 17.51 -7.55
CA ALA A 193 -22.94 18.10 -7.53
C ALA A 193 -23.53 18.20 -6.12
N THR A 194 -23.26 17.20 -5.27
CA THR A 194 -23.71 17.20 -3.87
C THR A 194 -22.81 18.10 -3.03
N TRP A 195 -21.50 18.01 -3.22
CA TRP A 195 -20.51 18.83 -2.51
C TRP A 195 -20.78 20.33 -2.63
N LYS A 196 -21.11 20.82 -3.84
CA LYS A 196 -21.43 22.25 -4.08
C LYS A 196 -22.64 22.77 -3.27
N LYS A 197 -23.44 21.88 -2.70
CA LYS A 197 -24.65 22.22 -1.91
C LYS A 197 -24.43 22.10 -0.40
N MET A 198 -23.24 21.66 0.04
CA MET A 198 -22.86 21.54 1.45
C MET A 198 -22.35 22.87 1.98
#